data_AF-A0A0V0TUW4-F1
#
_entry.id   AF-A0A0V0TUW4-F1
#
_cell.length_a   1.000
_cell.length_b   1.000
_cell.length_c   1.000
_cell.angle_alpha   90.00
_cell.angle_beta   90.00
_cell.angle_gamma   90.00
#
_symmetry.space_group_name_H-M   'P 1'
#
loop_
_entity.id
_entity.type
_entity.pdbx_description
1 polymer ?
#
loop_
_entity_poly.entity_id
_entity_poly.type
_entity_poly.pdbx_seq_one_letter_code
_entity_poly.pdbx_strand_id
1 'polypeptide(L)'
;MLTGTTYAEFKELKGTPVRICNGVRQGDPLSPLLFCLFIDELIDQLQTSGPGYDFRGSKICVLAFADDLTLLADSAAGLKI
;
A
#
# COMPACT_ATOMS: atom_id res chain seq x y z
N MET A 1 12.62 -4.82 -9.15
CA MET A 1 11.64 -3.88 -9.75
C MET A 1 11.16 -4.45 -11.06
N LEU A 2 9.86 -4.39 -11.34
CA LEU A 2 9.33 -4.70 -12.67
C LEU A 2 9.86 -3.67 -13.68
N THR A 3 10.70 -4.12 -14.61
CA THR A 3 11.10 -3.33 -15.77
C THR A 3 10.61 -4.04 -17.02
N GLY A 4 9.85 -3.35 -17.87
CA GLY A 4 9.31 -3.94 -19.10
C GLY A 4 8.16 -3.13 -19.69
N THR A 5 7.47 -3.74 -20.65
CA THR A 5 6.29 -3.17 -21.32
C THR A 5 5.16 -4.19 -21.26
N THR A 6 3.95 -3.72 -20.93
CA THR A 6 2.72 -4.51 -20.94
C THR A 6 1.72 -3.91 -21.94
N TYR A 7 0.57 -4.53 -22.13
CA TYR A 7 -0.54 -4.01 -22.93
C TYR A 7 -1.86 -4.52 -22.35
N ALA A 8 -2.95 -3.76 -22.50
CA ALA A 8 -4.28 -4.26 -22.21
C ALA A 8 -4.70 -5.23 -23.33
N GLU A 9 -5.35 -6.34 -23.00
CA GLU A 9 -5.84 -7.32 -23.98
C GLU A 9 -7.33 -7.62 -23.75
N PHE A 10 -8.14 -7.54 -24.81
CA PHE A 10 -9.56 -7.90 -24.79
C PHE A 10 -9.94 -8.68 -26.04
N LYS A 11 -10.40 -9.92 -25.88
CA LYS A 11 -10.80 -10.81 -26.98
C LYS A 11 -9.77 -10.80 -28.13
N GLU A 12 -8.51 -11.07 -27.78
CA GLU A 12 -7.34 -11.11 -28.69
C GLU A 12 -6.89 -9.76 -29.29
N LEU A 13 -7.62 -8.67 -29.03
CA LEU A 13 -7.17 -7.32 -29.40
C LEU A 13 -6.23 -6.77 -28.33
N LYS A 14 -5.02 -6.43 -28.76
CA LYS A 14 -4.01 -5.78 -27.90
C LYS A 14 -4.07 -4.27 -28.05
N GLY A 15 -4.10 -3.58 -26.92
CA GLY A 15 -4.02 -2.14 -26.83
C GLY A 15 -2.60 -1.60 -27.06
N THR A 16 -2.42 -0.30 -26.87
CA THR A 16 -1.11 0.34 -26.96
C THR A 16 -0.16 -0.17 -25.86
N PRO A 17 1.15 -0.31 -26.15
CA PRO A 17 2.11 -0.72 -25.14
C PRO A 17 2.24 0.32 -24.01
N VAL A 18 2.19 -0.15 -22.77
CA VAL A 18 2.35 0.63 -21.55
C VAL A 18 3.68 0.25 -20.88
N ARG A 19 4.57 1.22 -20.73
CA ARG A 19 5.86 1.01 -20.04
C ARG A 19 5.62 0.88 -18.53
N ILE A 20 6.17 -0.17 -17.93
CA ILE A 20 6.14 -0.37 -16.48
C ILE A 20 7.30 0.41 -15.87
N CYS A 21 6.97 1.37 -15.00
CA CYS A 21 7.96 2.23 -14.35
C CYS A 21 8.19 1.87 -12.87
N ASN A 22 7.19 1.31 -12.19
CA ASN A 22 7.21 1.02 -10.75
C ASN A 22 6.46 -0.28 -10.45
N GLY A 23 6.73 -0.85 -9.26
CA GLY A 23 6.01 -2.00 -8.72
C GLY A 23 6.79 -3.32 -8.75
N VAL A 24 6.11 -4.37 -8.30
CA VAL A 24 6.64 -5.73 -8.13
C VAL A 24 5.84 -6.73 -8.97
N ARG A 25 6.45 -7.84 -9.37
CA ARG A 25 5.83 -8.83 -10.28
C ARG A 25 4.83 -9.70 -9.53
N GLN A 26 3.57 -9.71 -9.93
CA GLN A 26 2.60 -10.65 -9.37
C GLN A 26 3.01 -12.10 -9.67
N GLY A 27 2.88 -12.97 -8.67
CA GLY A 27 3.29 -14.37 -8.75
C GLY A 27 4.79 -14.63 -8.55
N ASP A 28 5.61 -13.59 -8.39
CA ASP A 28 7.01 -13.74 -8.00
C ASP A 28 7.11 -13.97 -6.47
N PRO A 29 7.79 -15.03 -6.01
CA PRO A 29 7.92 -15.34 -4.58
C PRO A 29 8.51 -14.22 -3.71
N LEU A 30 9.31 -13.30 -4.27
CA LEU A 30 9.93 -12.20 -3.52
C LEU A 30 9.06 -10.94 -3.49
N SER A 31 8.09 -10.81 -4.40
CA SER A 31 7.24 -9.63 -4.48
C SER A 31 6.44 -9.34 -3.19
N PRO A 32 5.88 -10.32 -2.47
CA PRO A 32 5.19 -10.06 -1.21
C PRO A 32 6.09 -9.42 -0.16
N LEU A 33 7.34 -9.90 -0.03
CA LEU A 33 8.30 -9.33 0.93
C LEU A 33 8.67 -7.90 0.57
N LEU A 34 8.96 -7.63 -0.71
CA LEU A 34 9.28 -6.27 -1.18
C LEU A 34 8.11 -5.31 -0.97
N PHE A 35 6.87 -5.80 -1.15
CA PHE A 35 5.68 -5.03 -0.86
C PHE A 35 5.56 -4.71 0.64
N CYS A 36 5.73 -5.71 1.52
CA CYS A 36 5.70 -5.48 2.97
C CYS A 36 6.76 -4.47 3.43
N LEU A 37 8.00 -4.57 2.93
CA LEU A 37 9.06 -3.63 3.29
C LEU A 37 8.74 -2.18 2.89
N PHE A 38 8.09 -2.00 1.72
CA PHE A 38 7.65 -0.68 1.28
C PHE A 38 6.52 -0.13 2.16
N ILE A 39 5.56 -0.97 2.55
CA ILE A 39 4.45 -0.58 3.41
C ILE A 39 4.90 -0.31 4.85
N ASP A 40 5.92 -1.02 5.35
CA ASP A 40 6.45 -0.85 6.71
C ASP A 40 6.93 0.59 6.96
N GLU A 41 7.69 1.17 6.02
CA GLU A 41 8.14 2.56 6.12
C GLU A 41 6.97 3.57 6.08
N LEU A 42 5.92 3.27 5.31
CA LEU A 42 4.69 4.08 5.31
C LEU A 42 3.96 3.99 6.66
N ILE A 43 3.91 2.81 7.28
CA ILE A 43 3.29 2.61 8.60
C ILE A 43 4.03 3.42 9.67
N ASP A 44 5.36 3.41 9.66
CA ASP A 44 6.18 4.21 10.59
C ASP A 44 5.91 5.72 10.43
N GLN A 45 5.79 6.20 9.19
CA GLN A 45 5.43 7.59 8.92
C GLN A 45 4.02 7.93 9.41
N LEU A 46 3.03 7.05 9.22
CA LEU A 46 1.67 7.24 9.71
C LEU A 46 1.62 7.27 11.24
N GLN A 47 2.39 6.39 11.89
CA GLN A 47 2.45 6.29 13.35
C GLN A 47 3.04 7.56 13.99
N THR A 48 3.97 8.23 13.30
CA THR A 48 4.61 9.47 13.78
C THR A 48 3.87 10.76 13.44
N SER A 49 3.06 10.79 12.36
CA SER A 49 2.48 12.02 11.81
C SER A 49 1.02 12.30 12.20
N GLY A 50 0.19 11.27 12.41
CA GLY A 50 -1.26 11.43 12.53
C GLY A 50 -1.80 11.33 13.97
N PRO A 51 -3.02 11.83 14.25
CA PRO A 51 -3.80 11.34 15.38
C PRO A 51 -4.04 9.82 15.22
N GLY A 52 -4.15 9.13 16.35
CA GLY A 52 -4.37 7.69 16.38
C GLY A 52 -5.54 7.36 17.28
N TYR A 53 -5.82 6.08 17.42
CA TYR A 53 -6.73 5.56 18.43
C TYR A 53 -5.93 5.13 19.67
N ASP A 54 -6.32 5.59 20.86
CA ASP A 54 -5.72 5.11 22.10
C ASP A 54 -6.30 3.75 22.49
N PHE A 55 -5.49 2.70 22.31
CA PHE A 55 -5.79 1.38 22.81
C PHE A 55 -4.93 1.07 24.04
N ARG A 56 -5.49 1.32 25.23
CA ARG A 56 -4.89 0.97 26.53
C ARG A 56 -3.50 1.59 26.76
N GLY A 57 -3.33 2.86 26.38
CA GLY A 57 -2.06 3.59 26.48
C GLY A 57 -1.13 3.39 25.28
N SER A 58 -1.51 2.54 24.32
CA SER A 58 -0.80 2.38 23.06
C SER A 58 -1.59 3.09 21.95
N LYS A 59 -0.96 4.10 21.34
CA LYS A 59 -1.54 4.77 20.18
C LYS A 59 -1.43 3.87 18.95
N ILE A 60 -2.53 3.64 18.25
CA ILE A 60 -2.59 2.86 17.01
C ILE A 60 -3.13 3.77 15.91
N CYS A 61 -2.32 4.09 14.90
CA CYS A 61 -2.73 4.96 13.80
C CYS A 61 -3.28 4.17 12.60
N VAL A 62 -2.80 2.93 12.39
CA VAL A 62 -3.15 2.13 11.21
C VAL A 62 -3.19 0.64 11.57
N LEU A 63 -4.14 -0.07 10.97
CA LEU A 63 -4.13 -1.53 10.87
C LEU A 63 -3.84 -1.89 9.41
N ALA A 64 -2.90 -2.82 9.20
CA ALA A 64 -2.45 -3.20 7.86
C ALA A 64 -2.60 -4.71 7.65
N PHE A 65 -3.16 -5.10 6.51
CA PHE A 65 -3.23 -6.49 6.07
C PHE A 65 -3.09 -6.57 4.55
N ALA A 66 -1.94 -7.08 4.09
CA ALA A 66 -1.60 -7.06 2.67
C ALA A 66 -1.80 -5.65 2.08
N ASP A 67 -2.61 -5.51 1.04
CA ASP A 67 -2.95 -4.24 0.39
C ASP A 67 -4.03 -3.40 1.09
N ASP A 68 -4.69 -3.93 2.12
CA ASP A 68 -5.69 -3.22 2.91
C ASP A 68 -5.04 -2.45 4.08
N LEU A 69 -5.33 -1.15 4.15
CA LEU A 69 -4.95 -0.26 5.25
C LEU A 69 -6.19 0.39 5.86
N THR A 70 -6.34 0.33 7.19
CA THR A 70 -7.40 1.00 7.93
C THR A 70 -6.81 2.04 8.88
N LEU A 71 -7.10 3.31 8.62
CA LEU A 71 -6.70 4.41 9.51
C LEU A 71 -7.62 4.49 10.72
N LEU A 72 -7.04 4.80 11.87
CA LEU A 72 -7.75 4.87 13.15
C LEU A 72 -7.53 6.23 13.81
N ALA A 73 -8.59 6.77 14.40
CA ALA A 73 -8.55 8.00 15.19
C ALA A 73 -9.63 7.97 16.27
N ASP A 74 -9.40 8.65 17.40
CA ASP A 74 -10.39 8.76 18.48
C ASP A 74 -11.63 9.59 18.12
N SER A 75 -11.59 10.33 17.02
CA SER A 75 -12.71 11.14 16.58
C SER A 75 -12.73 11.32 15.06
N ALA A 76 -13.90 11.63 14.52
CA ALA A 76 -14.07 11.96 13.11
C ALA A 76 -13.28 13.22 12.71
N ALA A 77 -13.01 14.13 13.64
CA ALA A 77 -12.15 15.29 13.40
C ALA A 77 -10.69 14.87 13.23
N GLY A 78 -10.21 13.92 14.05
CA GLY A 78 -8.85 13.36 13.91
C GLY A 78 -8.64 12.64 12.58
N LEU A 79 -9.67 12.01 12.01
CA LEU A 79 -9.56 11.36 10.69
C LEU A 79 -9.50 12.36 9.52
N LYS A 80 -9.89 13.62 9.75
CA LYS A 80 -9.84 14.70 8.75
C LYS A 80 -8.50 15.43 8.87
N ILE A 81 -7.44 14.78 8.37
CA ILE A 81 -6.11 15.38 8.22
C ILE A 81 -6.00 16.06 6.86
#